data_AF-A0A6H9I2I9-F1
#
_entry.id   AF-A0A6H9I2I9-F1
#
_cell.length_a   1.000
_cell.length_b   1.000
_cell.length_c   1.000
_cell.angle_alpha   90.00
_cell.angle_beta   90.00
_cell.angle_gamma   90.00
#
_symmetry.space_group_name_H-M   'P 1'
#
loop_
_entity.id
_entity.type
_entity.pdbx_description
1 polymer ?
#
loop_
_entity_poly.entity_id
_entity_poly.type
_entity_poly.pdbx_seq_one_letter_code
_entity_poly.pdbx_strand_id
1 'polypeptide(L)'
;MKLSTFLSISSIVGLVYGLLFLIVPGVMLTLHGEPAEAHNLMQIRFFGSALVGWALIVWLGRHVRDDRAIRAMLVGSATGFGLGTLISLWGVVSGLMNAMGWSSVIVYLLLLTGAVYFLAPAHRLQPA
;
A
#
# COMPACT_ATOMS: atom_id res chain seq x y z
N MET A 1 14.87 -2.53 12.05
CA MET A 1 14.49 -1.27 11.38
C MET A 1 13.64 -0.44 12.34
N LYS A 2 13.74 0.90 12.33
CA LYS A 2 12.87 1.76 13.17
C LYS A 2 11.48 1.89 12.53
N LEU A 3 10.44 2.09 13.34
CA LEU A 3 9.06 2.30 12.86
C LEU A 3 8.98 3.50 11.88
N SER A 4 9.65 4.60 12.20
CA SER A 4 9.67 5.79 11.34
C SER A 4 10.27 5.51 9.96
N THR A 5 11.30 4.66 9.88
CA THR A 5 11.90 4.22 8.61
C THR A 5 10.90 3.41 7.80
N PHE A 6 10.21 2.46 8.43
CA PHE A 6 9.15 1.68 7.77
C PHE A 6 8.04 2.58 7.23
N LEU A 7 7.49 3.46 8.07
CA LEU A 7 6.42 4.38 7.66
C LEU A 7 6.86 5.34 6.55
N SER A 8 8.13 5.76 6.55
CA SER A 8 8.70 6.58 5.47
C SER A 8 8.77 5.80 4.16
N ILE A 9 9.26 4.56 4.17
CA ILE A 9 9.32 3.70 2.98
C ILE A 9 7.91 3.43 2.45
N SER A 10 7.00 3.01 3.32
CA SER A 10 5.59 2.76 2.99
C SER A 10 4.92 3.98 2.36
N SER A 11 5.17 5.16 2.91
CA SER A 11 4.70 6.42 2.36
C SER A 11 5.26 6.70 0.97
N ILE A 12 6.58 6.58 0.77
CA ILE A 12 7.22 6.83 -0.53
C ILE A 12 6.64 5.89 -1.58
N VAL A 13 6.50 4.59 -1.26
CA VAL A 13 5.88 3.61 -2.16
C VAL A 13 4.45 4.02 -2.50
N GLY A 14 3.63 4.36 -1.50
CA GLY A 14 2.25 4.81 -1.71
C GLY A 14 2.14 6.07 -2.54
N LEU A 15 3.02 7.06 -2.33
CA LEU A 15 3.07 8.29 -3.12
C LEU A 15 3.46 7.99 -4.57
N VAL A 16 4.47 7.16 -4.81
CA VAL A 16 4.91 6.82 -6.16
C VAL A 16 3.77 6.13 -6.92
N TYR A 17 3.19 5.06 -6.36
CA TYR A 17 2.08 4.37 -7.01
C TYR A 17 0.84 5.26 -7.16
N GLY A 18 0.48 5.99 -6.10
CA GLY A 18 -0.68 6.87 -6.11
C GLY A 18 -0.57 7.97 -7.18
N LEU A 19 0.61 8.60 -7.29
CA LEU A 19 0.86 9.61 -8.33
C LEU A 19 0.91 8.99 -9.73
N LEU A 20 1.52 7.82 -9.91
CA LEU A 20 1.51 7.13 -11.21
C LEU A 20 0.09 6.79 -11.66
N PHE A 21 -0.76 6.31 -10.75
CA PHE A 21 -2.18 6.04 -11.04
C PHE A 21 -2.99 7.30 -11.33
N LEU A 22 -2.61 8.46 -10.79
CA LEU A 22 -3.29 9.74 -11.06
C LEU A 22 -2.83 10.38 -12.38
N ILE A 23 -1.53 10.38 -12.64
CA ILE A 23 -0.91 11.14 -13.73
C ILE A 23 -0.87 10.31 -15.01
N VAL A 24 -0.50 9.04 -14.93
CA VAL A 24 -0.30 8.13 -16.07
C VAL A 24 -1.10 6.82 -15.95
N PRO A 25 -2.43 6.88 -15.67
CA PRO A 25 -3.26 5.69 -15.41
C PRO A 25 -3.27 4.67 -16.55
N GLY A 26 -3.31 5.14 -17.81
CA GLY A 26 -3.37 4.24 -18.97
C GLY A 26 -2.11 3.38 -19.11
N VAL A 27 -0.93 3.95 -18.83
CA VAL A 27 0.33 3.19 -18.79
C VAL A 27 0.29 2.17 -17.67
N MET A 28 -0.22 2.55 -16.50
CA MET A 28 -0.30 1.65 -15.35
C MET A 28 -1.25 0.48 -15.59
N LEU A 29 -2.43 0.71 -16.19
CA LEU A 29 -3.37 -0.36 -16.56
C LEU A 29 -2.76 -1.31 -17.60
N THR A 30 -2.25 -0.76 -18.71
CA THR A 30 -1.71 -1.56 -19.81
C THR A 30 -0.46 -2.36 -19.41
N LEU A 31 0.37 -1.82 -18.52
CA LEU A 31 1.51 -2.53 -17.94
C LEU A 31 1.08 -3.81 -17.20
N HIS A 32 -0.08 -3.77 -16.54
CA HIS A 32 -0.67 -4.92 -15.84
C HIS A 32 -1.58 -5.78 -16.75
N GLY A 33 -1.65 -5.47 -18.05
CA GLY A 33 -2.48 -6.20 -19.01
C GLY A 33 -3.96 -5.83 -18.97
N GLU A 34 -4.31 -4.77 -18.24
CA GLU A 34 -5.68 -4.29 -18.11
C GLU A 34 -6.03 -3.30 -19.24
N PRO A 35 -7.27 -3.32 -19.76
CA PRO A 35 -7.69 -2.40 -20.80
C PRO A 35 -7.82 -0.97 -20.24
N ALA A 36 -7.21 0.00 -20.93
CA ALA A 36 -7.25 1.42 -20.58
C ALA A 36 -8.55 2.11 -21.04
N GLU A 37 -9.69 1.54 -20.65
CA GLU A 37 -11.02 2.06 -20.97
C GLU A 37 -11.48 3.11 -19.94
N ALA A 38 -12.48 3.91 -20.31
CA ALA A 38 -12.89 5.09 -19.53
C ALA A 38 -13.21 4.77 -18.06
N HIS A 39 -13.90 3.66 -17.79
CA HIS A 39 -14.26 3.28 -16.42
C HIS A 39 -13.04 2.84 -15.60
N ASN A 40 -12.15 2.03 -16.19
CA ASN A 40 -10.92 1.58 -15.53
C ASN A 40 -9.97 2.76 -15.25
N LEU A 41 -9.84 3.69 -16.20
CA LEU A 41 -9.08 4.93 -16.03
C LEU A 41 -9.61 5.79 -14.88
N MET A 42 -10.93 5.86 -14.72
CA MET A 42 -11.55 6.58 -13.62
C MET A 42 -11.32 5.87 -12.28
N GLN A 43 -11.54 4.56 -12.22
CA GLN A 43 -11.37 3.75 -11.01
C GLN A 43 -9.92 3.75 -10.51
N ILE A 44 -8.94 3.56 -11.40
CA ILE A 44 -7.53 3.55 -11.00
C ILE A 44 -7.08 4.93 -10.49
N ARG A 45 -7.62 6.03 -11.02
CA ARG A 45 -7.37 7.39 -10.48
C ARG A 45 -7.97 7.57 -9.08
N PHE A 46 -9.19 7.08 -8.83
CA PHE A 46 -9.76 7.08 -7.48
C PHE A 46 -8.93 6.24 -6.51
N PHE A 47 -8.42 5.11 -6.96
CA PHE A 47 -7.51 4.32 -6.15
C PHE A 47 -6.19 5.06 -5.89
N GLY A 48 -5.64 5.74 -6.91
CA GLY A 48 -4.47 6.58 -6.79
C GLY A 48 -4.65 7.73 -5.78
N SER A 49 -5.81 8.39 -5.75
CA SER A 49 -6.09 9.45 -4.77
C SER A 49 -6.16 8.92 -3.35
N ALA A 50 -6.76 7.75 -3.14
CA ALA A 50 -6.78 7.06 -1.85
C ALA A 50 -5.36 6.70 -1.38
N LEU A 51 -4.51 6.19 -2.28
CA LEU A 51 -3.11 5.89 -1.98
C LEU A 51 -2.31 7.13 -1.61
N VAL A 52 -2.46 8.24 -2.34
CA VAL A 52 -1.79 9.50 -1.99
C VAL A 52 -2.24 10.00 -0.62
N GLY A 53 -3.55 9.99 -0.35
CA GLY A 53 -4.08 10.40 0.96
C GLY A 53 -3.54 9.54 2.10
N TRP A 54 -3.58 8.22 1.95
CA TRP A 54 -2.99 7.29 2.92
C TRP A 54 -1.49 7.53 3.10
N ALA A 55 -0.74 7.70 2.01
CA ALA A 55 0.69 7.91 2.04
C ALA A 55 1.09 9.18 2.79
N LEU A 56 0.29 10.26 2.65
CA LEU A 56 0.48 11.48 3.42
C LEU A 56 0.17 11.29 4.91
N ILE A 57 -0.88 10.54 5.25
CA ILE A 57 -1.20 10.19 6.64
C ILE A 57 -0.02 9.49 7.31
N VAL A 58 0.52 8.44 6.67
CA VAL A 58 1.66 7.71 7.26
C VAL A 58 2.96 8.53 7.22
N TRP A 59 3.17 9.39 6.22
CA TRP A 59 4.32 10.31 6.19
C TRP A 59 4.30 11.24 7.40
N LEU A 60 3.20 11.96 7.60
CA LEU A 60 3.04 12.95 8.65
C LEU A 60 3.00 12.29 10.03
N GLY A 61 2.42 11.10 10.12
CA GLY A 61 2.33 10.29 11.33
C GLY A 61 3.63 9.61 11.77
N ARG A 62 4.69 9.59 10.94
CA ARG A 62 5.91 8.79 11.19
C ARG A 62 6.70 9.13 12.46
N HIS A 63 6.43 10.29 13.06
CA HIS A 63 7.07 10.77 14.29
C HIS A 63 6.11 10.88 15.47
N VAL A 64 4.85 10.47 15.32
CA VAL A 64 3.89 10.38 16.42
C VAL A 64 4.42 9.42 17.48
N ARG A 65 4.21 9.77 18.75
CA ARG A 65 4.61 8.97 19.92
C ARG A 65 3.43 8.36 20.69
N ASP A 66 2.20 8.67 20.28
CA ASP A 66 1.01 8.06 20.86
C ASP A 66 0.84 6.63 20.32
N ASP A 67 0.98 5.65 21.21
CA ASP A 67 0.85 4.22 20.91
C ASP A 67 -0.51 3.84 20.33
N ARG A 68 -1.60 4.50 20.75
CA ARG A 68 -2.94 4.24 20.21
C ARG A 68 -3.03 4.72 18.77
N ALA A 69 -2.50 5.91 18.48
CA ALA A 69 -2.46 6.45 17.12
C ALA A 69 -1.58 5.59 16.20
N ILE A 70 -0.38 5.21 16.67
CA ILE A 70 0.52 4.29 15.95
C ILE A 70 -0.18 2.98 15.63
N ARG A 71 -0.81 2.37 16.63
CA ARG A 71 -1.52 1.09 16.46
C ARG A 71 -2.67 1.22 15.48
N ALA A 72 -3.46 2.29 15.53
CA ALA A 72 -4.54 2.53 14.58
C ALA A 72 -4.03 2.64 13.14
N MET A 73 -2.94 3.40 12.92
CA MET A 73 -2.30 3.52 11.60
C MET A 73 -1.79 2.18 11.08
N LEU A 74 -1.11 1.40 11.93
CA LEU A 74 -0.58 0.09 11.55
C LEU A 74 -1.68 -0.93 11.27
N VAL A 75 -2.75 -0.97 12.09
CA VAL A 75 -3.91 -1.86 11.86
C VAL A 75 -4.60 -1.49 10.55
N GLY A 76 -4.90 -0.21 10.33
CA GLY A 76 -5.53 0.25 9.10
C GLY A 76 -4.69 -0.08 7.86
N SER A 77 -3.37 0.13 7.96
CA SER A 77 -2.44 -0.21 6.88
C SER A 77 -2.37 -1.73 6.64
N ALA A 78 -2.26 -2.54 7.70
CA ALA A 78 -2.25 -3.99 7.59
C ALA A 78 -3.55 -4.53 6.95
N THR A 79 -4.71 -3.99 7.33
CA THR A 79 -5.98 -4.36 6.71
C THR A 79 -5.99 -4.02 5.22
N GLY A 80 -5.58 -2.79 4.86
CA GLY A 80 -5.51 -2.36 3.46
C GLY A 80 -4.56 -3.22 2.63
N PHE A 81 -3.35 -3.49 3.13
CA PHE A 81 -2.38 -4.34 2.44
C PHE A 81 -2.80 -5.81 2.37
N GLY A 82 -3.46 -6.32 3.41
CA GLY A 82 -4.02 -7.66 3.41
C GLY A 82 -5.07 -7.83 2.31
N LEU A 83 -6.05 -6.92 2.25
CA LEU A 83 -7.07 -6.93 1.20
C LEU A 83 -6.45 -6.71 -0.19
N GLY A 84 -5.51 -5.76 -0.31
CA GLY A 84 -4.78 -5.52 -1.56
C GLY A 84 -3.99 -6.74 -2.05
N THR A 85 -3.37 -7.48 -1.14
CA THR A 85 -2.71 -8.76 -1.45
C THR A 85 -3.70 -9.77 -2.01
N LEU A 86 -4.84 -9.97 -1.36
CA LEU A 86 -5.85 -10.94 -1.79
C LEU A 86 -6.44 -10.58 -3.15
N ILE A 87 -6.77 -9.30 -3.37
CA ILE A 87 -7.32 -8.81 -4.64
C ILE A 87 -6.30 -8.94 -5.77
N SER A 88 -5.04 -8.53 -5.55
CA SER A 88 -3.99 -8.65 -6.58
C SER A 88 -3.65 -10.10 -6.90
N LEU A 89 -3.60 -10.98 -5.89
CA LEU A 89 -3.39 -12.41 -6.10
C LEU A 89 -4.53 -13.02 -6.92
N TRP A 90 -5.78 -12.70 -6.57
CA TRP A 90 -6.95 -13.12 -7.33
C TRP A 90 -6.90 -12.61 -8.78
N GLY A 91 -6.53 -11.34 -8.99
CA GLY A 91 -6.40 -10.74 -10.33
C GLY A 91 -5.38 -11.47 -11.20
N VAL A 92 -4.23 -11.85 -10.65
CA VAL A 92 -3.21 -12.62 -11.38
C VAL A 92 -3.65 -14.06 -11.65
N VAL A 93 -4.17 -14.76 -10.63
CA VAL A 93 -4.55 -16.19 -10.76
C VAL A 93 -5.77 -16.38 -11.68
N SER A 94 -6.68 -15.42 -11.73
CA SER A 94 -7.84 -15.44 -12.64
C SER A 94 -7.51 -15.04 -14.08
N GLY A 95 -6.30 -14.53 -14.34
CA GLY A 95 -5.90 -14.03 -15.66
C GLY A 95 -6.40 -12.61 -15.98
N LEU A 96 -6.98 -11.89 -15.01
CA LEU A 96 -7.39 -10.50 -15.17
C LEU A 96 -6.17 -9.56 -15.27
N MET A 97 -5.09 -9.89 -14.58
CA MET A 97 -3.79 -9.22 -14.67
C MET A 97 -2.76 -10.17 -15.30
N ASN A 98 -1.83 -9.60 -16.06
CA ASN A 98 -0.69 -10.34 -16.58
C ASN A 98 0.36 -10.64 -15.48
N ALA A 99 1.50 -11.23 -15.86
CA ALA A 99 2.57 -11.57 -14.92
C ALA A 99 3.12 -10.38 -14.11
N MET A 100 3.00 -9.15 -14.62
CA MET A 100 3.41 -7.95 -13.91
C MET A 100 2.59 -7.69 -12.65
N GLY A 101 1.36 -8.22 -12.56
CA GLY A 101 0.53 -8.17 -11.36
C GLY A 101 1.18 -8.78 -10.12
N TRP A 102 2.12 -9.72 -10.28
CA TRP A 102 2.90 -10.27 -9.16
C TRP A 102 3.71 -9.20 -8.44
N SER A 103 4.14 -8.14 -9.12
CA SER A 103 4.83 -7.02 -8.47
C SER A 103 3.96 -6.37 -7.40
N SER A 104 2.66 -6.17 -7.69
CA SER A 104 1.69 -5.65 -6.72
C SER A 104 1.47 -6.60 -5.55
N VAL A 105 1.35 -7.91 -5.82
CA VAL A 105 1.24 -8.95 -4.78
C VAL A 105 2.43 -8.88 -3.82
N ILE A 106 3.65 -8.83 -4.37
CA ILE A 106 4.89 -8.78 -3.58
C ILE A 106 4.97 -7.49 -2.77
N VAL A 107 4.67 -6.34 -3.36
CA VAL A 107 4.69 -5.05 -2.66
C VAL A 107 3.69 -5.06 -1.50
N TYR A 108 2.44 -5.50 -1.71
CA TYR A 108 1.46 -5.58 -0.63
C TYR A 108 1.87 -6.55 0.46
N LEU A 109 2.42 -7.71 0.13
CA LEU A 109 2.91 -8.68 1.11
C LEU A 109 4.07 -8.11 1.95
N LEU A 110 5.03 -7.42 1.33
CA LEU A 110 6.15 -6.79 2.05
C LEU A 110 5.67 -5.69 3.01
N LEU A 111 4.72 -4.87 2.57
CA LEU A 111 4.16 -3.81 3.42
C LEU A 111 3.27 -4.38 4.53
N LEU A 112 2.49 -5.43 4.24
CA LEU A 112 1.69 -6.17 5.22
C LEU A 112 2.56 -6.79 6.30
N THR A 113 3.58 -7.55 5.90
CA THR A 113 4.51 -8.20 6.82
C THR A 113 5.22 -7.17 7.70
N GLY A 114 5.65 -6.04 7.14
CA GLY A 114 6.18 -4.92 7.91
C GLY A 114 5.19 -4.36 8.93
N ALA A 115 3.93 -4.12 8.53
CA ALA A 115 2.91 -3.61 9.44
C ALA A 115 2.59 -4.59 10.59
N VAL A 116 2.48 -5.88 10.28
CA VAL A 116 2.25 -6.94 11.26
C VAL A 116 3.45 -7.09 12.20
N TYR A 117 4.68 -6.99 11.69
CA TYR A 117 5.89 -7.02 12.50
C TYR A 117 5.91 -5.91 13.56
N PHE A 118 5.57 -4.67 13.19
CA PHE A 118 5.50 -3.56 14.15
C PHE A 118 4.26 -3.61 15.06
N LEU A 119 3.22 -4.39 14.72
CA LEU A 119 2.08 -4.64 15.60
C LEU A 119 2.37 -5.71 16.66
N ALA A 120 3.30 -6.62 16.38
CA ALA A 120 3.60 -7.78 17.21
C ALA A 120 4.04 -7.38 18.64
N PRO A 121 3.61 -8.10 19.69
CA PRO A 121 3.92 -7.77 21.08
C PRO A 121 5.42 -7.69 21.38
N ALA A 122 6.25 -8.47 20.69
CA ALA A 122 7.70 -8.56 20.90
C ALA A 122 8.45 -7.24 20.69
N HIS A 123 7.87 -6.27 19.99
CA HIS A 123 8.44 -4.94 19.78
C HIS A 123 7.94 -3.85 20.73
N ARG A 124 7.01 -4.19 21.64
CA ARG A 124 6.51 -3.28 22.68
C ARG A 124 7.34 -3.33 23.97
N LEU A 125 8.35 -4.20 24.04
CA LEU A 125 9.15 -4.46 25.25
C LEU A 125 10.47 -3.70 25.32
N GLN A 126 10.76 -2.79 24.37
CA GLN A 126 11.94 -1.93 24.49
C GLN A 126 11.54 -0.66 25.27
N PRO A 127 12.06 -0.44 26.48
CA PRO A 127 11.77 0.76 27.26
C PRO A 127 12.28 2.01 26.51
N ALA A 128 11.48 3.07 26.59
CA ALA A 128 11.74 4.38 26.00
C ALA A 128 13.00 5.04 26.52
#